data_AF-A0A920TKK9-F1
#
_entry.id   AF-A0A920TKK9-F1
#
_cell.length_a   1.000
_cell.length_b   1.000
_cell.length_c   1.000
_cell.angle_alpha   90.00
_cell.angle_beta   90.00
_cell.angle_gamma   90.00
#
_symmetry.space_group_name_H-M   'P 1'
#
loop_
_entity.id
_entity.type
_entity.pdbx_description
1 polymer ?
#
loop_
_entity_poly.entity_id
_entity_poly.type
_entity_poly.pdbx_seq_one_letter_code
_entity_poly.pdbx_strand_id
1 'polypeptide(L)' 'MGIEFCPMLGLNDPGGNLKKLMRLYLMIHCDHEGGNASAFTSLTIGSTLSDLYYAVLGIKCISWPYMA' A
#
# COMPACT_ATOMS: atom_id res chain seq x y z
N MET A 1 -10.27 3.54 7.61
CA MET A 1 -9.50 2.47 6.93
C MET A 1 -8.39 1.99 7.87
N GLY A 2 -8.13 0.68 7.95
CA GLY A 2 -6.98 0.10 8.67
C GLY A 2 -7.25 -0.61 10.01
N ILE A 3 -8.42 -0.41 10.64
CA ILE A 3 -8.72 -0.99 11.98
C ILE A 3 -8.97 -2.50 11.90
N GLU A 4 -9.58 -2.98 10.81
CA GLU A 4 -9.91 -4.40 10.58
C GLU A 4 -8.68 -5.24 10.18
N PHE A 5 -7.57 -4.61 9.78
CA PHE A 5 -6.37 -5.31 9.34
C PHE A 5 -5.62 -6.01 10.49
N CYS A 6 -5.58 -5.40 11.68
CA CYS A 6 -4.98 -6.02 12.87
C CYS A 6 -5.66 -7.35 13.29
N PRO A 7 -7.00 -7.40 13.42
CA PRO A 7 -7.71 -8.67 13.65
C PRO A 7 -7.47 -9.72 12.57
N MET A 8 -7.44 -9.33 11.28
CA MET A 8 -7.17 -10.26 10.17
C MET A 8 -5.76 -10.86 10.22
N LEU A 9 -4.79 -10.12 10.77
CA LEU A 9 -3.43 -10.60 11.04
C LEU A 9 -3.33 -11.45 12.32
N GLY A 10 -4.42 -11.65 13.06
CA GLY A 10 -4.42 -12.38 14.33
C GLY A 10 -3.76 -11.62 15.48
N LEU A 11 -3.55 -10.31 15.35
CA LEU A 11 -2.89 -9.49 16.35
C LEU A 11 -3.90 -9.00 17.39
N ASN A 12 -3.82 -9.55 18.59
CA ASN A 12 -4.62 -9.11 19.73
C ASN A 12 -4.05 -7.81 20.32
N ASP A 13 -4.89 -6.78 20.39
CA ASP A 13 -4.52 -5.44 20.87
C ASP A 13 -5.45 -5.02 22.02
N PRO A 14 -5.20 -5.51 23.25
CA PRO A 14 -6.04 -5.22 24.41
C PRO A 14 -6.06 -3.73 24.79
N GLY A 15 -5.04 -2.96 24.37
CA GLY A 15 -4.95 -1.51 24.61
C GLY A 15 -5.40 -0.62 23.45
N GLY A 16 -5.75 -1.18 22.29
CA GLY A 16 -6.15 -0.43 21.09
C GLY A 16 -5.05 0.43 20.46
N ASN A 17 -3.80 0.32 20.91
CA ASN A 17 -2.68 1.15 20.46
C ASN A 17 -2.10 0.65 19.13
N LEU A 18 -2.03 -0.67 18.94
CA LEU A 18 -1.58 -1.28 17.68
C LEU A 18 -2.54 -0.93 16.54
N LYS A 19 -3.87 -0.93 16.78
CA LYS A 19 -4.88 -0.53 15.78
C LYS A 19 -4.73 0.94 15.37
N LYS A 20 -4.44 1.83 16.33
CA LYS A 20 -4.17 3.26 16.05
C LYS A 20 -2.88 3.43 15.27
N LEU A 21 -1.83 2.71 15.65
CA LEU A 21 -0.57 2.71 14.92
C LEU A 21 -0.75 2.20 13.49
N MET A 22 -1.47 1.09 13.29
CA MET A 22 -1.73 0.53 11.97
C MET A 22 -2.52 1.49 11.08
N ARG A 23 -3.51 2.19 11.64
CA ARG A 23 -4.23 3.26 10.93
C ARG A 23 -3.29 4.38 10.50
N LEU A 24 -2.44 4.86 11.42
CA LEU A 24 -1.48 5.92 11.10
C LEU A 24 -0.47 5.45 10.05
N TYR A 25 0.09 4.25 10.21
CA TYR A 25 1.07 3.65 9.32
C TYR A 25 0.55 3.54 7.88
N LEU A 26 -0.67 3.02 7.71
CA LEU A 26 -1.31 2.95 6.41
C LEU A 26 -1.55 4.35 5.84
N MET A 27 -2.01 5.29 6.67
CA MET A 27 -2.34 6.64 6.22
C MET A 27 -1.12 7.42 5.72
N ILE A 28 0.03 7.31 6.39
CA ILE A 28 1.25 8.04 5.99
C ILE A 28 1.97 7.38 4.81
N HIS A 29 1.70 6.10 4.50
CA HIS A 29 2.26 5.40 3.33
C HIS A 29 1.25 5.27 2.17
N CYS A 30 0.10 5.95 2.23
CA CYS A 30 -0.94 5.86 1.20
C CYS A 30 -0.49 6.41 -0.15
N ASP A 31 0.30 7.49 -0.15
CA ASP A 31 0.77 8.16 -1.36
C ASP A 31 2.09 8.88 -1.08
N HIS A 32 2.97 8.88 -2.06
CA HIS A 32 4.20 9.65 -2.05
C HIS A 32 4.47 10.17 -3.47
N GLU A 33 3.48 10.88 -4.02
CA GLU A 33 3.46 11.38 -5.39
C GLU A 33 3.51 10.25 -6.45
N GLY A 34 3.59 10.64 -7.72
CA GLY A 34 3.70 9.71 -8.86
C GLY A 34 5.14 9.34 -9.25
N GLY A 35 6.16 9.91 -8.61
CA GLY A 35 7.57 9.75 -9.00
C GLY A 35 8.21 8.43 -8.56
N ASN A 36 7.65 7.75 -7.55
CA ASN A 36 8.16 6.45 -7.12
C ASN A 36 7.85 5.37 -8.17
N ALA A 37 8.72 4.37 -8.28
CA ALA A 37 8.63 3.34 -9.32
C ALA A 37 7.29 2.60 -9.33
N SER A 38 6.67 2.38 -8.16
CA SER A 38 5.41 1.67 -8.05
C SER A 38 4.20 2.49 -8.53
N ALA A 39 4.14 3.78 -8.19
CA ALA A 39 3.10 4.70 -8.63
C ALA A 39 3.23 4.99 -10.13
N PHE A 40 4.43 5.26 -10.62
CA PHE A 40 4.70 5.50 -12.03
C PHE A 40 4.33 4.29 -12.91
N THR A 41 4.72 3.09 -12.49
CA THR A 41 4.38 1.86 -13.22
C THR A 41 2.88 1.60 -13.23
N SER A 42 2.21 1.82 -12.09
CA SER A 42 0.75 1.66 -11.99
C SER A 42 0.01 2.63 -12.91
N LEU A 43 0.46 3.89 -12.97
CA LEU A 43 -0.08 4.91 -13.86
C LEU A 43 0.17 4.57 -15.34
N THR A 44 1.37 4.07 -15.67
CA THR A 44 1.74 3.69 -17.03
C THR A 44 0.88 2.53 -17.54
N ILE A 45 0.72 1.48 -16.74
CA ILE A 45 -0.12 0.33 -17.10
C ILE A 45 -1.59 0.78 -17.18
N GLY A 46 -2.08 1.56 -16.20
CA GLY A 46 -3.43 2.13 -16.23
C GLY A 46 -3.72 2.98 -17.47
N SER A 47 -2.71 3.71 -17.98
CA SER A 47 -2.85 4.53 -19.20
C SER A 47 -3.15 3.72 -20.46
N THR A 48 -2.90 2.40 -20.46
CA THR A 48 -3.24 1.50 -21.57
C THR A 48 -4.66 0.95 -21.50
N LEU A 49 -5.55 1.55 -20.68
CA LEU A 49 -6.91 1.06 -20.41
C LEU A 49 -6.95 -0.32 -19.73
N SER A 50 -5.86 -0.71 -19.06
CA SER A 50 -5.85 -1.94 -18.26
C SER A 50 -6.83 -1.82 -17.09
N ASP A 51 -7.41 -2.94 -16.67
CA ASP A 51 -8.21 -2.96 -15.44
C ASP A 51 -7.36 -2.68 -14.19
N LEU A 52 -8.03 -2.41 -13.06
CA LEU A 52 -7.36 -2.02 -11.83
C LEU A 52 -6.42 -3.11 -11.28
N TYR A 53 -6.72 -4.40 -11.50
CA TYR A 53 -5.84 -5.49 -11.04
C TYR A 53 -4.52 -5.49 -11.81
N TYR A 54 -4.55 -5.19 -13.11
CA TYR A 54 -3.34 -5.02 -13.90
C TYR A 54 -2.58 -3.74 -13.54
N ALA A 55 -3.28 -2.62 -13.31
CA ALA A 55 -2.64 -1.38 -12.89
C ALA A 55 -1.90 -1.54 -11.55
N VAL A 56 -2.44 -2.31 -10.60
CA VAL A 56 -1.81 -2.56 -9.28
C VAL A 56 -0.53 -3.40 -9.36
N LEU A 57 -0.19 -4.00 -10.51
CA LEU A 57 1.07 -4.74 -10.69
C LEU A 57 2.33 -3.90 -10.47
N GLY A 58 2.22 -2.55 -10.45
CA GLY A 58 3.31 -1.66 -10.01
C GLY A 58 3.84 -1.97 -8.59
N ILE A 59 3.07 -2.68 -7.75
CA ILE A 59 3.53 -3.17 -6.45
C ILE A 59 4.80 -4.06 -6.54
N LYS A 60 5.03 -4.72 -7.68
CA LYS A 60 6.25 -5.51 -7.90
C LYS A 60 7.51 -4.67 -7.80
N CYS A 61 7.45 -3.37 -8.11
CA CYS A 61 8.59 -2.47 -7.99
C CYS A 61 9.04 -2.27 -6.53
N ILE A 62 8.13 -2.39 -5.55
CA ILE A 62 8.46 -2.25 -4.11
C ILE A 62 9.23 -3.47 -3.60
N SER A 63 9.07 -4.63 -4.23
CA SER A 63 9.82 -5.85 -3.86
C SER A 63 11.32 -5.77 -4.19
N TRP A 64 11.73 -4.71 -4.88
CA TRP A 64 13.04 -4.62 -5.48
C TRP A 64 14.05 -3.87 -4.59
N PRO A 65 15.22 -4.46 -4.25
CA PRO A 65 16.09 -3.97 -3.16
C PRO A 65 16.78 -2.62 -3.40
N TYR A 66 16.71 -2.05 -4.60
CA TYR A 66 17.42 -0.81 -4.96
C TYR A 66 16.51 0.31 -5.50
N MET A 67 15.19 0.19 -5.34
CA MET A 67 14.22 1.22 -5.77
C MET A 67 13.26 1.56 -4.62
N ALA A 68 13.79 2.21 -3.59
CA ALA A 68 13.02 2.94 -2.57
C ALA A 68 13.50 4.38 -2.53
#